data_AF-A0A9P4JH36-F1
#
_entry.id   AF-A0A9P4JH36-F1
#
_cell.length_a   1.000
_cell.length_b   1.000
_cell.length_c   1.000
_cell.angle_alpha   90.00
_cell.angle_beta   90.00
_cell.angle_gamma   90.00
#
_symmetry.space_group_name_H-M   'P 1'
#
loop_
_entity.id
_entity.type
_entity.pdbx_description
1 polymer ?
#
loop_
_entity_poly.entity_id
_entity_poly.type
_entity_poly.pdbx_seq_one_letter_code
_entity_poly.pdbx_strand_id
1 'polypeptide(L)'
;MVRPVTNDNIGLKVLRKAPAETAQVIDIVAIHGIGAHPYDTWYMNVGTGESPRWVNWLEEGDMLPAVALNARIMRYGYQSQWFGEGVVRQNALTVARRLLLALGRERKDNILRPLLFIAHFFGGLIGLKYDSEWPGMFISTTGLVFFGTPFRGAEGMSQMEMLEAARREYDMNEVQPEVLKILQPGNEFLQEVVDQFLRTRRQPNETQVACFYELKSSNIGKIVGRQDRIRFVVTEHSGCLDLSSAIRKFLSHRTTFT
;
A
#
# COMPACT_ATOMS: atom_id res chain seq x y z
N MET A 1 -0.71 -20.66 -8.24
CA MET A 1 -0.71 -19.68 -9.32
C MET A 1 -1.28 -18.40 -8.73
N VAL A 2 -0.54 -17.29 -8.80
CA VAL A 2 -1.00 -15.99 -8.29
C VAL A 2 -2.11 -15.50 -9.21
N ARG A 3 -3.20 -14.98 -8.64
CA ARG A 3 -4.32 -14.43 -9.42
C ARG A 3 -3.82 -13.22 -10.23
N PRO A 4 -4.00 -13.19 -11.56
CA PRO A 4 -3.54 -12.07 -12.38
C PRO A 4 -4.36 -10.80 -12.10
N VAL A 5 -3.70 -9.64 -12.18
CA VAL A 5 -4.35 -8.33 -12.08
C VAL A 5 -4.91 -7.94 -13.45
N THR A 6 -6.23 -7.86 -13.58
CA THR A 6 -6.93 -7.47 -14.82
C THR A 6 -7.31 -5.99 -14.84
N ASN A 7 -7.80 -5.50 -15.98
CA ASN A 7 -8.27 -4.12 -16.12
C ASN A 7 -9.43 -3.77 -15.17
N ASP A 8 -10.24 -4.75 -14.74
CA ASP A 8 -11.32 -4.53 -13.75
C ASP A 8 -10.77 -4.34 -12.33
N ASN A 9 -9.49 -4.66 -12.13
CA ASN A 9 -8.84 -4.58 -10.83
C ASN A 9 -8.08 -3.26 -10.65
N ILE A 10 -7.83 -2.51 -11.72
CA ILE A 10 -7.03 -1.27 -11.68
C ILE A 10 -7.89 -0.02 -11.61
N GLY A 11 -7.27 1.11 -11.29
CA GLY A 11 -7.93 2.39 -11.11
C GLY A 11 -8.59 2.55 -9.74
N LEU A 12 -9.15 3.74 -9.54
CA LEU A 12 -9.88 4.09 -8.33
C LEU A 12 -11.30 3.52 -8.40
N LYS A 13 -11.67 2.70 -7.42
CA LYS A 13 -13.00 2.10 -7.31
C LYS A 13 -13.64 2.49 -5.99
N VAL A 14 -14.86 3.02 -6.03
CA VAL A 14 -15.67 3.24 -4.83
C VAL A 14 -16.25 1.91 -4.38
N LEU A 15 -15.87 1.47 -3.19
CA LEU A 15 -16.36 0.24 -2.56
C LEU A 15 -17.61 0.51 -1.71
N ARG A 16 -17.61 1.64 -1.01
CA ARG A 16 -18.72 2.10 -0.17
C ARG A 16 -18.92 3.60 -0.35
N LYS A 17 -20.16 4.02 -0.60
CA LYS A 17 -20.55 5.44 -0.54
C LYS A 17 -20.79 5.84 0.92
N ALA A 18 -20.52 7.10 1.23
CA ALA A 18 -20.93 7.65 2.52
C ALA A 18 -22.47 7.74 2.59
N PRO A 19 -23.08 7.63 3.79
CA PRO A 19 -24.52 7.79 3.95
C PRO A 19 -24.98 9.20 3.52
N ALA A 20 -26.12 9.30 2.82
CA ALA A 20 -26.56 10.52 2.13
C ALA A 20 -26.79 11.74 3.04
N GLU A 21 -27.16 11.52 4.30
CA GLU A 21 -27.52 12.58 5.27
C GLU A 21 -26.35 13.00 6.17
N THR A 22 -25.13 12.59 5.83
CA THR A 22 -23.95 12.82 6.69
C THR A 22 -23.35 14.21 6.45
N ALA A 23 -23.34 15.05 7.48
CA ALA A 23 -22.78 16.41 7.40
C ALA A 23 -21.25 16.45 7.22
N GLN A 24 -20.52 15.42 7.70
CA GLN A 24 -19.06 15.33 7.59
C GLN A 24 -18.64 13.97 7.05
N VAL A 25 -18.44 13.91 5.74
CA VAL A 25 -17.93 12.73 5.04
C VAL A 25 -16.40 12.74 5.03
N ILE A 26 -15.79 11.58 5.25
CA ILE A 26 -14.34 11.35 5.03
C ILE A 26 -14.15 10.43 3.82
N ASP A 27 -13.17 10.73 2.98
CA ASP A 27 -12.74 9.82 1.92
C ASP A 27 -11.60 8.93 2.45
N ILE A 28 -11.75 7.61 2.36
CA ILE A 28 -10.70 6.64 2.68
C ILE A 28 -10.24 5.99 1.38
N VAL A 29 -8.94 6.00 1.10
CA VAL A 29 -8.35 5.38 -0.10
C VAL A 29 -7.37 4.29 0.31
N ALA A 30 -7.70 3.05 -0.02
CA ALA A 30 -6.85 1.89 0.18
C ALA A 30 -5.92 1.65 -1.04
N ILE A 31 -4.61 1.52 -0.83
CA ILE A 31 -3.59 1.32 -1.87
C ILE A 31 -2.79 0.06 -1.58
N HIS A 32 -2.86 -0.93 -2.49
CA HIS A 32 -2.17 -2.21 -2.30
C HIS A 32 -0.67 -2.11 -2.62
N GLY A 33 0.07 -3.17 -2.29
CA GLY A 33 1.51 -3.29 -2.50
C GLY A 33 1.90 -3.94 -3.83
N ILE A 34 3.20 -3.94 -4.10
CA ILE A 34 3.80 -4.63 -5.25
C ILE A 34 3.70 -6.14 -5.09
N GLY A 35 3.53 -6.88 -6.18
CA GLY A 35 3.30 -8.33 -6.16
C GLY A 35 1.99 -8.78 -5.50
N ALA A 36 1.18 -7.86 -4.95
CA ALA A 36 -0.09 -8.19 -4.30
C ALA A 36 -1.28 -7.86 -5.20
N HIS A 37 -2.32 -8.70 -5.15
CA HIS A 37 -3.57 -8.47 -5.88
C HIS A 37 -4.41 -7.38 -5.17
N PRO A 38 -5.02 -6.42 -5.90
CA PRO A 38 -5.72 -5.27 -5.31
C PRO A 38 -6.91 -5.62 -4.39
N TYR A 39 -7.49 -6.81 -4.55
CA TYR A 39 -8.58 -7.29 -3.66
C TYR A 39 -8.01 -8.10 -2.51
N ASP A 40 -7.18 -9.08 -2.81
CA ASP A 40 -6.70 -10.09 -1.85
C ASP A 40 -5.86 -9.44 -0.72
N THR A 41 -5.22 -8.31 -1.00
CA THR A 41 -4.49 -7.49 0.00
C THR A 41 -5.35 -7.13 1.21
N TRP A 42 -6.67 -7.03 1.03
CA TRP A 42 -7.59 -6.56 2.06
C TRP A 42 -8.48 -7.67 2.60
N TYR A 43 -8.18 -8.92 2.28
CA TYR A 43 -8.87 -10.06 2.88
C TYR A 43 -8.24 -10.44 4.21
N MET A 44 -9.09 -10.72 5.19
CA MET A 44 -8.68 -11.21 6.51
C MET A 44 -9.44 -12.50 6.83
N ASN A 45 -8.73 -13.51 7.32
CA ASN A 45 -9.39 -14.66 7.95
C ASN A 45 -9.92 -14.23 9.33
N VAL A 46 -11.24 -14.28 9.48
CA VAL A 46 -11.98 -14.01 10.73
C VAL A 46 -12.55 -15.28 11.35
N GLY A 47 -12.35 -16.43 10.69
CA GLY A 47 -12.67 -17.75 11.21
C GLY A 47 -11.52 -18.36 12.00
N THR A 48 -11.59 -19.65 12.26
CA THR A 48 -10.52 -20.41 12.92
C THR A 48 -9.56 -21.01 11.88
N GLY A 49 -8.46 -21.63 12.33
CA GLY A 49 -7.58 -22.37 11.44
C GLY A 49 -8.28 -23.57 10.78
N GLU A 50 -9.21 -24.20 11.48
CA GLU A 50 -9.98 -25.36 11.01
C GLU A 50 -11.19 -24.98 10.16
N SER A 51 -11.69 -23.75 10.32
CA SER A 51 -12.83 -23.22 9.58
C SER A 51 -12.55 -21.78 9.17
N PRO A 52 -11.70 -21.59 8.14
CA PRO A 52 -11.33 -20.26 7.69
C PRO A 52 -12.52 -19.53 7.07
N ARG A 53 -12.70 -18.26 7.46
CA ARG A 53 -13.68 -17.35 6.85
C ARG A 53 -12.95 -16.11 6.40
N TRP A 54 -12.75 -15.98 5.10
CA TRP A 54 -12.06 -14.83 4.52
C TRP A 54 -13.07 -13.73 4.17
N VAL A 55 -12.88 -12.53 4.72
CA VAL A 55 -13.72 -11.35 4.45
C VAL A 55 -12.85 -10.18 3.99
N ASN A 56 -13.36 -9.36 3.08
CA ASN A 56 -12.71 -8.10 2.73
C ASN A 56 -13.06 -7.04 3.78
N TRP A 57 -12.10 -6.69 4.65
CA TRP A 57 -12.37 -5.81 5.78
C TRP A 57 -12.63 -4.33 5.39
N LEU A 58 -12.39 -3.96 4.13
CA LEU A 58 -12.79 -2.66 3.59
C LEU A 58 -14.30 -2.58 3.25
N GLU A 59 -14.94 -3.72 3.01
CA GLU A 59 -16.32 -3.83 2.52
C GLU A 59 -17.27 -4.44 3.55
N GLU A 60 -16.77 -5.37 4.38
CA GLU A 60 -17.56 -6.08 5.37
C GLU A 60 -18.17 -5.12 6.41
N GLY A 61 -19.49 -5.21 6.60
CA GLY A 61 -20.25 -4.19 7.33
C GLY A 61 -19.83 -3.99 8.79
N ASP A 62 -19.34 -5.03 9.45
CA ASP A 62 -18.89 -5.02 10.85
C ASP A 62 -17.40 -4.69 11.04
N MET A 63 -16.70 -4.31 9.96
CA MET A 63 -15.26 -4.00 9.96
C MET A 63 -15.00 -2.50 9.79
N LEU A 64 -14.19 -2.08 8.80
CA LEU A 64 -13.89 -0.67 8.56
C LEU A 64 -15.17 0.18 8.36
N PRO A 65 -16.21 -0.29 7.64
CA PRO A 65 -17.49 0.41 7.57
C PRO A 65 -18.14 0.71 8.94
N ALA A 66 -18.03 -0.18 9.94
CA ALA A 66 -18.57 0.03 11.28
C ALA A 66 -17.75 1.03 12.10
N VAL A 67 -16.43 1.06 11.90
CA VAL A 67 -15.53 2.01 12.59
C VAL A 67 -15.62 3.40 11.96
N ALA A 68 -15.75 3.47 10.63
CA ALA A 68 -15.79 4.68 9.84
C ALA A 68 -17.16 4.87 9.17
N LEU A 69 -18.21 4.98 9.99
CA LEU A 69 -19.61 5.04 9.55
C LEU A 69 -19.86 6.10 8.46
N ASN A 70 -19.18 7.23 8.58
CA ASN A 70 -19.33 8.40 7.71
C ASN A 70 -18.37 8.40 6.50
N ALA A 71 -17.66 7.29 6.26
CA ALA A 71 -16.65 7.24 5.21
C ALA A 71 -17.19 6.81 3.83
N ARG A 72 -16.73 7.50 2.78
CA ARG A 72 -16.66 6.93 1.43
C ARG A 72 -15.37 6.13 1.35
N ILE A 73 -15.47 4.81 1.13
CA ILE A 73 -14.32 3.91 1.06
C ILE A 73 -14.04 3.61 -0.41
N MET A 74 -12.79 3.84 -0.80
CA MET A 74 -12.28 3.65 -2.14
C MET A 74 -11.03 2.77 -2.10
N ARG A 75 -10.79 2.07 -3.21
CA ARG A 75 -9.57 1.28 -3.40
C ARG A 75 -8.94 1.64 -4.72
N TYR A 76 -7.65 1.98 -4.70
CA TYR A 76 -6.86 2.21 -5.89
C TYR A 76 -6.05 0.97 -6.23
N GLY A 77 -6.34 0.40 -7.40
CA GLY A 77 -5.58 -0.71 -7.97
C GLY A 77 -4.62 -0.26 -9.07
N TYR A 78 -3.46 -0.89 -9.18
CA TYR A 78 -2.53 -0.72 -10.28
C TYR A 78 -1.86 -2.07 -10.61
N GLN A 79 -1.30 -2.21 -11.80
CA GLN A 79 -0.50 -3.41 -12.11
C GLN A 79 0.70 -3.48 -11.15
N SER A 80 0.68 -4.44 -10.23
CA SER A 80 1.73 -4.68 -9.25
C SER A 80 2.59 -5.89 -9.60
N GLN A 81 2.22 -6.64 -10.64
CA GLN A 81 2.85 -7.90 -11.04
C GLN A 81 4.26 -7.64 -11.59
N TRP A 82 5.28 -8.20 -10.92
CA TRP A 82 6.68 -8.12 -11.34
C TRP A 82 7.27 -9.47 -11.77
N PHE A 83 6.51 -10.57 -11.60
CA PHE A 83 6.82 -11.89 -12.15
C PHE A 83 5.56 -12.61 -12.67
N GLY A 84 5.70 -13.50 -13.64
CA GLY A 84 4.63 -14.30 -14.25
C GLY A 84 3.85 -13.58 -15.36
N GLU A 85 2.67 -14.10 -15.69
CA GLU A 85 1.82 -13.54 -16.75
C GLU A 85 1.34 -12.11 -16.41
N GLY A 86 1.40 -11.19 -17.38
CA GLY A 86 0.93 -9.81 -17.19
C GLY A 86 1.92 -8.88 -16.48
N VAL A 87 3.20 -9.24 -16.46
CA VAL A 87 4.30 -8.46 -15.93
C VAL A 87 4.41 -7.06 -16.57
N VAL A 88 4.56 -6.03 -15.74
CA VAL A 88 4.73 -4.64 -16.21
C VAL A 88 5.88 -3.95 -15.50
N ARG A 89 6.72 -3.26 -16.26
CA ARG A 89 7.68 -2.30 -15.72
C ARG A 89 6.95 -1.04 -15.24
N GLN A 90 6.54 -1.02 -13.98
CA GLN A 90 5.88 0.14 -13.39
C GLN A 90 6.86 1.04 -12.66
N ASN A 91 6.66 2.34 -12.82
CA ASN A 91 7.35 3.38 -12.06
C ASN A 91 6.39 3.92 -10.99
N ALA A 92 6.82 3.92 -9.73
CA ALA A 92 6.03 4.40 -8.60
C ALA A 92 5.54 5.86 -8.79
N LEU A 93 6.32 6.73 -9.44
CA LEU A 93 5.91 8.10 -9.77
C LEU A 93 4.74 8.13 -10.76
N THR A 94 4.78 7.27 -11.78
CA THR A 94 3.69 7.16 -12.76
C THR A 94 2.42 6.65 -12.09
N VAL A 95 2.55 5.67 -11.19
CA VAL A 95 1.42 5.13 -10.44
C VAL A 95 0.82 6.20 -9.50
N ALA A 96 1.67 6.96 -8.78
CA ALA A 96 1.24 8.06 -7.92
C ALA A 96 0.54 9.18 -8.69
N ARG A 97 1.10 9.62 -9.82
CA ARG A 97 0.45 10.62 -10.68
C ARG A 97 -0.93 10.16 -11.17
N ARG A 98 -1.04 8.90 -11.60
CA ARG A 98 -2.33 8.32 -12.01
C ARG A 98 -3.35 8.27 -10.86
N LEU A 99 -2.89 7.96 -9.63
CA LEU A 99 -3.73 8.02 -8.43
C LEU A 99 -4.23 9.45 -8.19
N LEU A 100 -3.33 10.43 -8.17
CA LEU A 100 -3.69 11.84 -7.94
C LEU A 100 -4.68 12.35 -8.99
N LEU A 101 -4.47 12.01 -10.26
CA LEU A 101 -5.40 12.36 -11.35
C LEU A 101 -6.78 11.71 -11.16
N ALA A 102 -6.83 10.40 -10.86
CA ALA A 102 -8.09 9.69 -10.67
C ALA A 102 -8.85 10.23 -9.44
N LEU A 103 -8.13 10.46 -8.35
CA LEU A 103 -8.71 10.98 -7.11
C LEU A 103 -9.15 12.44 -7.24
N GLY A 104 -8.39 13.27 -7.95
CA GLY A 104 -8.76 14.65 -8.26
C GLY A 104 -10.06 14.73 -9.06
N ARG A 105 -10.26 13.83 -10.04
CA ARG A 105 -11.52 13.72 -10.80
C ARG A 105 -12.69 13.27 -9.90
N GLU A 106 -12.48 12.24 -9.08
CA GLU A 106 -13.49 11.68 -8.17
C GLU A 106 -13.89 12.64 -7.03
N ARG A 107 -13.03 13.62 -6.73
CA ARG A 107 -13.22 14.63 -5.67
C ARG A 107 -13.45 16.04 -6.22
N LYS A 108 -13.71 16.21 -7.51
CA LYS A 108 -13.86 17.53 -8.16
C LYS A 108 -14.87 18.45 -7.45
N ASP A 109 -15.95 17.89 -6.92
CA ASP A 109 -17.02 18.65 -6.24
C ASP A 109 -16.77 18.78 -4.72
N ASN A 110 -15.72 18.12 -4.19
CA ASN A 110 -15.45 17.97 -2.76
C ASN A 110 -13.93 17.97 -2.47
N ILE A 111 -13.19 18.89 -3.10
CA ILE A 111 -11.71 18.88 -3.13
C ILE A 111 -11.04 18.97 -1.76
N LEU A 112 -11.72 19.54 -0.76
CA LEU A 112 -11.22 19.73 0.61
C LEU A 112 -11.79 18.72 1.62
N ARG A 113 -12.64 17.79 1.18
CA ARG A 113 -13.20 16.76 2.08
C ARG A 113 -12.06 16.00 2.77
N PRO A 114 -12.10 15.76 4.09
CA PRO A 114 -11.04 15.01 4.78
C PRO A 114 -10.68 13.72 4.04
N LEU A 115 -9.38 13.46 3.88
CA LEU A 115 -8.82 12.33 3.16
C LEU A 115 -7.90 11.52 4.07
N LEU A 116 -8.11 10.20 4.07
CA LEU A 116 -7.25 9.25 4.75
C LEU A 116 -6.74 8.20 3.75
N PHE A 117 -5.43 7.99 3.71
CA PHE A 117 -4.85 6.87 2.96
C PHE A 117 -4.57 5.69 3.88
N ILE A 118 -4.94 4.50 3.41
CA ILE A 118 -4.50 3.22 3.98
C ILE A 118 -3.65 2.54 2.93
N ALA A 119 -2.39 2.28 3.23
CA ALA A 119 -1.45 1.83 2.24
C ALA A 119 -0.66 0.62 2.73
N HIS A 120 -0.57 -0.40 1.87
CA HIS A 120 0.14 -1.63 2.17
C HIS A 120 1.44 -1.73 1.37
N PHE A 121 2.54 -2.08 2.04
CA PHE A 121 3.85 -2.30 1.45
C PHE A 121 4.23 -1.13 0.52
N PHE A 122 4.57 -1.39 -0.75
CA PHE A 122 4.86 -0.36 -1.76
C PHE A 122 3.76 0.68 -1.99
N GLY A 123 2.50 0.35 -1.69
CA GLY A 123 1.39 1.30 -1.75
C GLY A 123 1.64 2.55 -0.93
N GLY A 124 2.40 2.43 0.17
CA GLY A 124 2.72 3.57 1.03
C GLY A 124 3.57 4.62 0.33
N LEU A 125 4.52 4.21 -0.51
CA LEU A 125 5.36 5.13 -1.29
C LEU A 125 4.55 5.92 -2.32
N ILE A 126 3.50 5.29 -2.86
CA ILE A 126 2.54 5.94 -3.76
C ILE A 126 1.74 6.99 -2.98
N GLY A 127 1.27 6.64 -1.77
CA GLY A 127 0.52 7.53 -0.89
C GLY A 127 1.31 8.70 -0.30
N LEU A 128 2.65 8.64 -0.27
CA LEU A 128 3.50 9.75 0.17
C LEU A 128 3.68 10.86 -0.88
N LYS A 129 3.35 10.59 -2.14
CA LYS A 129 3.60 11.54 -3.22
C LYS A 129 2.50 12.59 -3.29
N TYR A 130 2.90 13.84 -3.05
CA TYR A 130 2.10 15.02 -3.32
C TYR A 130 2.66 15.78 -4.52
N ASP A 131 1.76 16.39 -5.28
CA ASP A 131 2.08 17.19 -6.44
C ASP A 131 1.50 18.60 -6.26
N SER A 132 2.27 19.62 -6.62
CA SER A 132 1.85 21.02 -6.59
C SER A 132 0.65 21.30 -7.49
N GLU A 133 0.40 20.46 -8.50
CA GLU A 133 -0.81 20.54 -9.33
C GLU A 133 -2.10 20.21 -8.55
N TRP A 134 -1.98 19.51 -7.41
CA TRP A 134 -3.11 19.03 -6.61
C TRP A 134 -2.99 19.43 -5.13
N PRO A 135 -2.88 20.74 -4.82
CA PRO A 135 -2.62 21.21 -3.45
C PRO A 135 -3.73 20.80 -2.48
N GLY A 136 -4.98 20.71 -2.96
CA GLY A 136 -6.12 20.23 -2.19
C GLY A 136 -5.93 18.82 -1.64
N MET A 137 -5.15 17.95 -2.29
CA MET A 137 -4.87 16.60 -1.79
C MET A 137 -4.02 16.65 -0.51
N PHE A 138 -2.94 17.43 -0.52
CA PHE A 138 -2.10 17.60 0.67
C PHE A 138 -2.87 18.27 1.81
N ILE A 139 -3.58 19.36 1.50
CA ILE A 139 -4.33 20.14 2.49
C ILE A 139 -5.45 19.31 3.13
N SER A 140 -6.15 18.49 2.35
CA SER A 140 -7.26 17.67 2.86
C SER A 140 -6.81 16.34 3.47
N THR A 141 -5.54 15.94 3.34
CA THR A 141 -5.07 14.68 3.92
C THR A 141 -4.94 14.82 5.43
N THR A 142 -5.87 14.19 6.16
CA THR A 142 -5.91 14.21 7.63
C THR A 142 -5.29 12.95 8.24
N GLY A 143 -5.17 11.87 7.48
CA GLY A 143 -4.65 10.60 7.98
C GLY A 143 -3.84 9.81 6.96
N LEU A 144 -2.79 9.15 7.44
CA LEU A 144 -1.97 8.20 6.68
C LEU A 144 -1.73 6.96 7.54
N VAL A 145 -2.10 5.79 7.02
CA VAL A 145 -1.89 4.50 7.68
C VAL A 145 -1.04 3.62 6.78
N PHE A 146 0.11 3.18 7.28
CA PHE A 146 1.07 2.37 6.54
C PHE A 146 1.21 0.99 7.16
N PHE A 147 1.03 -0.05 6.36
CA PHE A 147 1.27 -1.43 6.75
C PHE A 147 2.52 -1.96 6.04
N GLY A 148 3.60 -2.14 6.80
CA GLY A 148 4.84 -2.72 6.30
C GLY A 148 5.46 -1.93 5.14
N THR A 149 5.32 -0.61 5.06
CA THR A 149 5.90 0.16 3.94
C THR A 149 7.41 0.28 4.10
N PRO A 150 8.24 -0.20 3.16
CA PRO A 150 9.69 -0.21 3.30
C PRO A 150 10.29 1.16 2.95
N PHE A 151 10.10 2.17 3.80
CA PHE A 151 10.57 3.55 3.53
C PHE A 151 12.09 3.65 3.39
N ARG A 152 12.84 2.69 3.94
CA ARG A 152 14.32 2.63 3.85
C ARG A 152 14.83 1.34 3.21
N GLY A 153 13.99 0.64 2.46
CA GLY A 153 14.28 -0.68 1.90
C GLY A 153 14.01 -1.80 2.90
N ALA A 154 14.00 -3.06 2.47
CA ALA A 154 13.74 -4.18 3.35
C ALA A 154 15.04 -4.79 3.90
N GLU A 155 15.03 -5.21 5.17
CA GLU A 155 16.15 -5.91 5.79
C GLU A 155 15.95 -7.44 5.74
N GLY A 156 17.06 -8.18 5.81
CA GLY A 156 17.07 -9.65 5.82
C GLY A 156 16.90 -10.32 4.47
N MET A 157 16.73 -9.55 3.39
CA MET A 157 16.60 -10.03 2.01
C MET A 157 17.92 -9.84 1.27
N SER A 158 18.41 -10.86 0.54
CA SER A 158 19.12 -10.57 -0.71
C SER A 158 18.05 -10.50 -1.81
N GLN A 159 17.88 -9.35 -2.47
CA GLN A 159 17.01 -9.22 -3.65
C GLN A 159 17.23 -10.37 -4.65
N MET A 160 18.47 -10.86 -4.68
CA MET A 160 18.91 -12.03 -5.41
C MET A 160 18.09 -13.28 -5.10
N GLU A 161 17.80 -13.61 -3.84
CA GLU A 161 16.99 -14.81 -3.49
C GLU A 161 15.56 -14.73 -4.04
N MET A 162 14.92 -13.56 -3.96
CA MET A 162 13.58 -13.36 -4.55
C MET A 162 13.62 -13.48 -6.08
N LEU A 163 14.64 -12.88 -6.69
CA LEU A 163 14.83 -12.92 -8.13
C LEU A 163 15.13 -14.35 -8.61
N GLU A 164 15.97 -15.09 -7.91
CA GLU A 164 16.28 -16.49 -8.18
C GLU A 164 15.06 -17.38 -8.02
N ALA A 165 14.26 -17.18 -6.98
CA ALA A 165 13.03 -17.93 -6.79
C ALA A 165 12.03 -17.67 -7.92
N ALA A 166 11.88 -16.42 -8.37
CA ALA A 166 11.03 -16.10 -9.52
C ALA A 166 11.56 -16.75 -10.80
N ARG A 167 12.87 -16.65 -11.07
CA ARG A 167 13.51 -17.23 -12.27
C ARG A 167 13.51 -18.77 -12.32
N ARG A 168 13.26 -19.46 -11.20
CA ARG A 168 13.10 -20.91 -11.17
C ARG A 168 11.73 -21.36 -11.66
N GLU A 169 10.70 -20.54 -11.45
CA GLU A 169 9.31 -20.87 -11.79
C GLU A 169 8.83 -20.21 -13.09
N TYR A 170 9.46 -19.12 -13.51
CA TYR A 170 9.02 -18.29 -14.65
C TYR A 170 10.18 -18.02 -15.61
N ASP A 171 9.85 -17.82 -16.88
CA ASP A 171 10.86 -17.49 -17.90
C ASP A 171 11.50 -16.12 -17.63
N MET A 172 12.72 -15.92 -18.13
CA MET A 172 13.47 -14.67 -17.96
C MET A 172 12.70 -13.43 -18.44
N ASN A 173 11.84 -13.59 -19.45
CA ASN A 173 11.00 -12.52 -20.00
C ASN A 173 9.78 -12.20 -19.11
N GLU A 174 9.45 -13.10 -18.19
CA GLU A 174 8.34 -13.00 -17.25
C GLU A 174 8.81 -12.56 -15.85
N VAL A 175 10.01 -11.98 -15.73
CA VAL A 175 10.53 -11.48 -14.45
C VAL A 175 11.14 -10.08 -14.62
N GLN A 176 10.68 -9.10 -13.83
CA GLN A 176 11.16 -7.72 -13.85
C GLN A 176 11.97 -7.42 -12.58
N PRO A 177 13.30 -7.65 -12.60
CA PRO A 177 14.16 -7.45 -11.43
C PRO A 177 14.24 -5.99 -10.97
N GLU A 178 14.05 -5.04 -11.89
CA GLU A 178 14.11 -3.60 -11.63
C GLU A 178 13.09 -3.17 -10.56
N VAL A 179 11.94 -3.84 -10.55
CA VAL A 179 10.86 -3.58 -9.60
C VAL A 179 11.26 -3.93 -8.16
N LEU A 180 12.23 -4.84 -7.97
CA LEU A 180 12.75 -5.17 -6.64
C LEU A 180 13.93 -4.29 -6.21
N LYS A 181 14.59 -3.55 -7.11
CA LYS A 181 15.74 -2.72 -6.73
C LYS A 181 15.39 -1.62 -5.74
N ILE A 182 14.14 -1.16 -5.78
CA ILE A 182 13.61 -0.18 -4.83
C ILE A 182 13.54 -0.75 -3.40
N LEU A 183 13.58 -2.07 -3.20
CA LEU A 183 13.69 -2.67 -1.86
C LEU A 183 15.11 -2.62 -1.27
N GLN A 184 16.13 -2.27 -2.06
CA GLN A 184 17.50 -2.23 -1.57
C GLN A 184 17.64 -1.15 -0.48
N PRO A 185 18.26 -1.47 0.67
CA PRO A 185 18.66 -0.45 1.63
C PRO A 185 19.53 0.63 0.97
N GLY A 186 19.25 1.90 1.26
CA GLY A 186 19.95 3.03 0.65
C GLY A 186 19.54 3.36 -0.78
N ASN A 187 18.43 2.80 -1.28
CA ASN A 187 17.90 3.17 -2.59
C ASN A 187 17.59 4.67 -2.68
N GLU A 188 18.21 5.36 -3.66
CA GLU A 188 18.10 6.82 -3.83
C GLU A 188 16.66 7.29 -4.05
N PHE A 189 15.85 6.51 -4.78
CA PHE A 189 14.45 6.86 -5.03
C PHE A 189 13.62 6.83 -3.74
N LEU A 190 13.85 5.84 -2.86
CA LEU A 190 13.20 5.81 -1.56
C LEU A 190 13.57 7.03 -0.72
N GLN A 191 14.86 7.37 -0.68
CA GLN A 191 15.35 8.55 0.04
C GLN A 191 14.69 9.82 -0.51
N GLU A 192 14.62 9.99 -1.83
CA GLU A 192 13.98 11.14 -2.46
C GLU A 192 12.48 11.24 -2.12
N VAL A 193 11.74 10.12 -2.19
CA VAL A 193 10.31 10.07 -1.84
C VAL A 193 10.08 10.48 -0.40
N VAL A 194 10.86 9.91 0.52
CA VAL A 194 10.76 10.21 1.95
C VAL A 194 11.13 11.66 2.20
N ASP A 195 12.28 12.13 1.73
CA ASP A 195 12.75 13.50 1.93
C ASP A 195 11.77 14.54 1.40
N GLN A 196 11.20 14.30 0.21
CA GLN A 196 10.16 15.16 -0.35
C GLN A 196 8.96 15.22 0.60
N PHE A 197 8.46 14.07 1.06
CA PHE A 197 7.35 14.01 2.00
C PHE A 197 7.66 14.74 3.31
N LEU A 198 8.85 14.54 3.90
CA LEU A 198 9.27 15.22 5.14
C LEU A 198 9.32 16.74 4.94
N ARG A 199 9.78 17.22 3.77
CA ARG A 199 9.78 18.65 3.43
C ARG A 199 8.37 19.20 3.31
N THR A 200 7.47 18.51 2.59
CA THR A 200 6.07 18.94 2.44
C THR A 200 5.38 19.01 3.79
N ARG A 201 5.62 18.04 4.68
CA ARG A 201 5.14 17.99 6.07
C ARG A 201 5.55 19.16 6.96
N ARG A 202 6.56 19.95 6.59
CA ARG A 202 6.91 21.18 7.32
C ARG A 202 5.88 22.29 7.11
N GLN A 203 5.05 22.18 6.08
CA GLN A 203 3.91 23.07 5.88
C GLN A 203 2.82 22.74 6.91
N PRO A 204 2.02 23.71 7.36
CA PRO A 204 0.97 23.47 8.34
C PRO A 204 -0.06 22.47 7.81
N ASN A 205 0.00 21.23 8.28
CA ASN A 205 -1.07 20.26 8.14
C ASN A 205 -1.14 19.35 9.38
N GLU A 206 -2.35 19.05 9.83
CA GLU A 206 -2.58 18.25 11.04
C GLU A 206 -2.63 16.74 10.74
N THR A 207 -2.01 16.30 9.64
CA THR A 207 -2.07 14.90 9.23
C THR A 207 -1.54 13.99 10.34
N GLN A 208 -2.32 12.99 10.73
CA GLN A 208 -1.88 11.94 11.63
C GLN A 208 -1.26 10.80 10.82
N VAL A 209 -0.12 10.25 11.28
CA VAL A 209 0.52 9.10 10.63
C VAL A 209 0.58 7.94 11.61
N ALA A 210 0.11 6.77 11.16
CA ALA A 210 0.28 5.50 11.84
C ALA A 210 1.12 4.57 10.96
N CYS A 211 2.21 4.03 11.52
CA CYS A 211 3.08 3.06 10.86
C CYS A 211 3.00 1.73 11.60
N PHE A 212 2.65 0.67 10.89
CA PHE A 212 2.65 -0.71 11.37
C PHE A 212 3.84 -1.44 10.77
N TYR A 213 4.74 -1.95 11.63
CA TYR A 213 5.95 -2.65 11.21
C TYR A 213 5.96 -4.11 11.69
N GLU A 214 6.88 -4.91 11.17
CA GLU A 214 6.93 -6.36 11.40
C GLU A 214 8.11 -6.75 12.27
N LEU A 215 7.90 -7.73 13.14
CA LEU A 215 8.98 -8.40 13.90
C LEU A 215 9.35 -9.77 13.32
N LYS A 216 8.46 -10.37 12.53
CA LYS A 216 8.66 -11.68 11.94
C LYS A 216 8.82 -11.52 10.45
N SER A 217 9.72 -12.31 9.89
CA SER A 217 9.90 -12.34 8.45
C SER A 217 8.68 -12.93 7.75
N SER A 218 8.20 -12.24 6.72
CA SER A 218 7.22 -12.75 5.77
C SER A 218 7.82 -13.85 4.89
N ASN A 219 7.06 -14.92 4.63
CA ASN A 219 7.49 -16.00 3.74
C ASN A 219 7.05 -15.74 2.28
N ILE A 220 7.87 -15.00 1.54
CA ILE A 220 7.61 -14.69 0.11
C ILE A 220 7.66 -15.95 -0.75
N GLY A 221 8.38 -16.97 -0.33
CA GLY A 221 8.54 -18.18 -1.12
C GLY A 221 7.19 -18.87 -1.38
N LYS A 222 6.19 -18.72 -0.51
CA LYS A 222 4.80 -19.17 -0.80
C LYS A 222 4.11 -18.40 -1.94
N ILE A 223 4.50 -17.16 -2.19
CA ILE A 223 3.95 -16.27 -3.22
C ILE A 223 4.68 -16.43 -4.55
N VAL A 224 6.01 -16.49 -4.53
CA VAL A 224 6.85 -16.47 -5.73
C VAL A 224 7.24 -17.87 -6.21
N GLY A 225 7.45 -18.84 -5.31
CA GLY A 225 8.19 -20.07 -5.64
C GLY A 225 7.75 -21.37 -4.96
N ARG A 226 6.58 -21.39 -4.29
CA ARG A 226 6.11 -22.51 -3.44
C ARG A 226 7.14 -23.05 -2.42
N GLN A 227 8.16 -22.28 -2.03
CA GLN A 227 9.19 -22.68 -1.06
C GLN A 227 9.00 -21.97 0.29
N ASP A 228 9.42 -22.63 1.39
CA ASP A 228 9.18 -22.13 2.76
C ASP A 228 10.32 -21.30 3.38
N ARG A 229 11.26 -20.79 2.57
CA ARG A 229 12.55 -20.28 3.08
C ARG A 229 12.89 -18.82 2.75
N ILE A 230 12.12 -18.12 1.92
CA ILE A 230 12.44 -16.73 1.56
C ILE A 230 11.82 -15.81 2.61
N ARG A 231 12.67 -15.12 3.37
CA ARG A 231 12.29 -14.33 4.54
C ARG A 231 12.74 -12.87 4.33
N PHE A 232 11.84 -11.92 4.49
CA PHE A 232 12.21 -10.51 4.66
C PHE A 232 11.32 -9.89 5.73
N VAL A 233 11.78 -8.79 6.31
CA VAL A 233 11.05 -8.08 7.36
C VAL A 233 11.15 -6.58 7.12
N VAL A 234 10.02 -5.90 7.25
CA VAL A 234 9.98 -4.44 7.32
C VAL A 234 10.06 -4.07 8.80
N THR A 235 11.30 -3.91 9.28
CA THR A 235 11.63 -3.55 10.66
C THR A 235 11.02 -2.21 11.04
N GLU A 236 11.03 -1.84 12.32
CA GLU A 236 10.63 -0.49 12.72
C GLU A 236 11.46 0.59 12.00
N HIS A 237 12.77 0.39 11.88
CA HIS A 237 13.69 1.31 11.23
C HIS A 237 13.33 1.54 9.76
N SER A 238 12.92 0.49 9.03
CA SER A 238 12.48 0.62 7.65
C SER A 238 11.02 1.08 7.52
N GLY A 239 10.15 0.56 8.38
CA GLY A 239 8.69 0.64 8.31
C GLY A 239 8.09 1.91 8.85
N CYS A 240 8.87 2.71 9.59
CA CYS A 240 8.39 3.91 10.24
C CYS A 240 9.17 5.15 9.77
N LEU A 241 8.42 6.21 9.46
CA LEU A 241 9.02 7.53 9.23
C LEU A 241 9.46 8.09 10.59
N ASP A 242 10.71 8.56 10.68
CA ASP A 242 11.22 9.20 11.90
C ASP A 242 10.92 10.70 11.86
N LEU A 243 9.62 11.02 11.92
CA LEU A 243 9.17 12.38 12.21
C LEU A 243 8.77 12.48 13.69
N SER A 244 8.57 13.72 14.14
CA SER A 244 8.22 14.15 15.50
C SER A 244 7.14 13.30 16.22
N SER A 245 6.85 13.66 17.48
CA SER A 245 5.84 13.04 18.37
C SER A 245 4.43 12.82 17.79
N ALA A 246 4.13 13.29 16.57
CA ALA A 246 2.86 13.09 15.87
C ALA A 246 2.74 11.75 15.11
N ILE A 247 3.82 10.97 14.99
CA ILE A 247 3.77 9.62 14.40
C ILE A 247 3.55 8.57 15.48
N ARG A 248 2.53 7.74 15.27
CA ARG A 248 2.29 6.57 16.12
C ARG A 248 2.87 5.33 15.43
N LYS A 249 3.76 4.64 16.14
CA LYS A 249 4.39 3.39 15.68
C LYS A 249 3.70 2.22 16.37
N PHE A 250 3.31 1.22 15.59
CA PHE A 250 2.61 0.04 16.09
C PHE A 250 3.30 -1.23 15.61
N LEU A 251 3.35 -2.21 16.50
CA LEU A 251 3.74 -3.56 16.13
C LEU A 251 2.59 -4.25 15.38
N SER A 252 2.87 -4.81 14.21
CA SER A 252 1.96 -5.74 13.53
C SER A 252 2.21 -7.17 13.99
N HIS A 253 1.14 -7.86 14.41
CA HIS A 253 1.17 -9.30 14.65
C HIS A 253 1.12 -10.13 13.35
N ARG A 254 0.85 -9.47 12.21
CA ARG A 254 0.83 -10.04 10.85
C ARG A 254 2.05 -9.61 10.06
N THR A 255 2.48 -10.44 9.12
CA THR A 255 3.57 -10.14 8.19
C THR A 255 2.99 -9.66 6.84
N THR A 256 3.75 -8.91 6.03
CA THR A 256 3.33 -8.22 4.79
C THR A 256 2.52 -9.11 3.84
N PHE A 257 2.74 -10.42 3.91
CA PHE A 257 2.19 -11.39 2.97
C PHE A 257 1.31 -12.48 3.63
N THR A 258 0.81 -12.23 4.84
CA THR A 258 -0.02 -13.18 5.62
C THR A 258 -1.16 -12.49 6.37
#